data_AF-A0A952IGI2-F1
#
_entry.id   AF-A0A952IGI2-F1
#
_cell.length_a   1.000
_cell.length_b   1.000
_cell.length_c   1.000
_cell.angle_alpha   90.00
_cell.angle_beta   90.00
_cell.angle_gamma   90.00
#
_symmetry.space_group_name_H-M   'P 1'
#
loop_
_entity.id
_entity.type
_entity.pdbx_description
1 polymer ?
#
loop_
_entity_poly.entity_id
_entity_poly.type
_entity_poly.pdbx_seq_one_letter_code
_entity_poly.pdbx_strand_id
1 'polypeptide(L)'
;MFKFLAKSAVFSLIWTRYRKMIVSTAFLFGSYFIIALMHRDYLSYAKLSQANADIALSYAVKWAALLTVSGIYYWLNIHKNLGKSTAKATVNSGSDKRKPPKQSSGDGSRAIARDPFAEIRRKDKLSSKAEQILKK
;
A
#
# COMPACT_ATOMS: atom_id res chain seq x y z
N MET A 1 20.83 3.93 -33.55
CA MET A 1 21.17 2.94 -32.51
C MET A 1 20.67 3.34 -31.11
N PHE A 2 20.75 4.62 -30.70
CA PHE A 2 20.16 5.12 -29.44
C PHE A 2 18.67 4.78 -29.23
N LYS A 3 17.85 4.74 -30.29
CA LYS A 3 16.43 4.33 -30.22
C LYS A 3 16.23 2.89 -29.73
N PHE A 4 17.17 1.98 -29.99
CA PHE A 4 17.11 0.59 -29.52
C PHE A 4 17.62 0.46 -28.08
N LEU A 5 18.68 1.19 -27.73
CA LEU A 5 19.20 1.21 -26.36
C LEU A 5 18.22 1.87 -25.39
N ALA A 6 17.54 2.95 -25.79
CA ALA A 6 16.52 3.60 -24.98
C ALA A 6 15.31 2.67 -24.74
N LYS A 7 14.85 1.95 -25.77
CA LYS A 7 13.76 0.97 -25.63
C LYS A 7 14.16 -0.19 -24.71
N SER A 8 15.38 -0.71 -24.83
CA SER A 8 15.91 -1.79 -23.99
C SER A 8 16.11 -1.34 -22.53
N ALA A 9 16.62 -0.12 -22.31
CA ALA A 9 16.79 0.45 -20.99
C ALA A 9 15.45 0.70 -20.28
N VAL A 10 14.46 1.24 -20.99
CA VAL A 10 13.09 1.42 -20.47
C VAL A 10 12.48 0.06 -20.14
N PHE A 11 12.63 -0.94 -21.01
CA PHE A 11 12.17 -2.31 -20.74
C PHE A 11 12.83 -2.91 -19.49
N SER A 12 14.15 -2.75 -19.34
CA SER A 12 14.91 -3.23 -18.18
C SER A 12 14.51 -2.52 -16.89
N LEU A 13 14.25 -1.21 -16.93
CA LEU A 13 13.76 -0.43 -15.79
C LEU A 13 12.33 -0.81 -15.40
N ILE A 14 11.45 -1.01 -16.38
CA ILE A 14 10.09 -1.52 -16.14
C ILE A 14 10.16 -2.92 -15.54
N TRP A 15 11.01 -3.79 -16.08
CA TRP A 15 11.14 -5.16 -15.60
C TRP A 15 11.64 -5.17 -14.16
N THR A 16 12.75 -4.52 -13.84
CA THR A 16 13.29 -4.52 -12.46
C THR A 16 12.34 -3.91 -11.43
N ARG A 17 11.58 -2.87 -11.79
CA ARG A 17 10.64 -2.20 -10.88
C ARG A 17 9.33 -2.96 -10.71
N TYR A 18 8.80 -3.56 -11.78
CA TYR A 18 7.47 -4.17 -11.79
C TYR A 18 7.46 -5.70 -11.90
N ARG A 19 8.63 -6.37 -11.96
CA ARG A 19 8.74 -7.84 -12.10
C ARG A 19 7.83 -8.59 -11.14
N LYS A 20 7.77 -8.17 -9.87
CA LYS A 20 6.92 -8.84 -8.87
C LYS A 20 5.43 -8.76 -9.22
N MET A 21 4.95 -7.59 -9.67
CA MET A 21 3.56 -7.39 -10.05
C MET A 21 3.23 -8.07 -11.38
N ILE A 22 4.13 -7.97 -12.37
CA ILE A 22 3.99 -8.62 -13.68
C ILE A 22 3.94 -10.14 -13.53
N VAL A 23 4.89 -10.73 -12.78
CA VAL A 23 4.92 -12.19 -12.55
C VAL A 23 3.69 -12.65 -11.78
N SER A 24 3.27 -11.91 -10.75
CA SER A 24 2.06 -12.27 -9.99
C SER A 24 0.80 -12.23 -10.86
N THR A 25 0.69 -11.23 -11.74
CA THR A 25 -0.46 -11.10 -12.64
C THR A 25 -0.42 -12.17 -13.73
N ALA A 26 0.75 -12.41 -14.33
CA ALA A 26 0.93 -13.47 -15.30
C ALA A 26 0.62 -14.85 -14.72
N PHE A 27 1.01 -15.10 -13.46
CA PHE A 27 0.66 -16.33 -12.75
C PHE A 27 -0.85 -16.46 -12.56
N LEU A 28 -1.55 -15.39 -12.15
CA LEU A 28 -3.01 -15.37 -12.03
C LEU A 28 -3.69 -15.75 -13.36
N PHE A 29 -3.28 -15.10 -14.45
CA PHE A 29 -3.78 -15.41 -15.79
C PHE A 29 -3.48 -16.86 -16.19
N GLY A 30 -2.26 -17.34 -15.92
CA GLY A 30 -1.87 -18.72 -16.19
C GLY A 30 -2.74 -19.72 -15.42
N SER A 31 -2.99 -19.49 -14.14
CA SER A 31 -3.89 -20.32 -13.33
C SER A 31 -5.32 -20.34 -13.88
N TYR A 32 -5.85 -19.19 -14.32
CA TYR A 32 -7.17 -19.14 -14.95
C TYR A 32 -7.23 -19.95 -16.23
N PHE A 33 -6.16 -19.90 -17.02
CA PHE A 33 -6.04 -20.67 -18.25
C PHE A 33 -6.05 -22.18 -17.98
N ILE A 34 -5.29 -22.63 -16.97
CA ILE A 34 -5.25 -24.04 -16.54
C ILE A 34 -6.64 -24.51 -16.07
N ILE A 35 -7.32 -23.71 -15.23
CA ILE A 35 -8.68 -24.03 -14.75
C ILE A 35 -9.65 -24.13 -15.93
N ALA A 36 -9.55 -23.21 -16.89
CA ALA A 36 -10.39 -23.23 -18.09
C ALA A 36 -10.11 -24.46 -18.95
N LEU A 37 -8.85 -24.87 -19.09
CA LEU A 37 -8.45 -26.07 -19.83
C LEU A 37 -8.99 -27.34 -19.15
N MET A 38 -8.75 -27.53 -17.85
CA MET A 38 -9.28 -28.67 -17.08
C MET A 38 -10.80 -28.75 -17.15
N HIS A 39 -11.49 -27.62 -17.05
CA HIS A 39 -12.95 -27.62 -17.12
C HIS A 39 -13.47 -28.00 -18.51
N ARG A 40 -12.78 -27.60 -19.60
CA ARG A 40 -13.13 -28.02 -20.97
C ARG A 40 -12.93 -29.53 -21.17
N ASP A 41 -11.84 -30.08 -20.65
CA ASP A 41 -11.57 -31.51 -20.71
C ASP A 41 -12.62 -32.30 -19.93
N TYR A 42 -12.95 -31.84 -18.72
CA TYR A 42 -14.01 -32.45 -17.92
C TYR A 42 -15.38 -32.41 -18.61
N LEU A 43 -15.77 -31.26 -19.18
CA LEU A 43 -17.02 -31.16 -19.93
C LEU A 43 -17.05 -32.11 -21.14
N SER A 44 -15.90 -32.32 -21.79
CA SER A 44 -15.80 -33.23 -22.93
C SER A 44 -15.96 -34.68 -22.50
N TYR A 45 -15.35 -35.06 -21.36
CA TYR A 45 -15.53 -36.37 -20.74
C TYR A 45 -16.98 -36.61 -20.29
N ALA A 46 -17.58 -35.64 -19.60
CA ALA A 46 -18.96 -35.75 -19.09
C ALA A 46 -19.98 -35.93 -20.23
N LYS A 47 -19.79 -35.25 -21.37
CA LYS A 47 -20.60 -35.44 -22.57
C LYS A 47 -20.51 -36.86 -23.14
N LEU A 48 -19.32 -37.45 -23.13
CA LEU A 48 -19.11 -38.83 -23.59
C LEU A 48 -19.72 -39.87 -22.64
N SER A 49 -19.70 -39.60 -21.33
CA SER A 49 -20.18 -40.54 -20.30
C SER A 49 -21.67 -40.43 -19.98
N GLN A 50 -22.43 -39.51 -20.63
CA GLN A 50 -23.83 -39.18 -20.29
C GLN A 50 -24.09 -38.84 -18.80
N ALA A 51 -23.03 -38.56 -18.03
CA ALA A 51 -23.07 -38.23 -16.61
C ALA A 51 -23.46 -36.76 -16.42
N ASN A 52 -24.69 -36.41 -16.78
CA ASN A 52 -25.17 -35.03 -16.80
C ASN A 52 -25.39 -34.44 -15.39
N ALA A 53 -25.56 -35.30 -14.37
CA ALA A 53 -25.78 -34.87 -12.99
C ALA A 53 -24.59 -34.10 -12.40
N ASP A 54 -23.35 -34.44 -12.78
CA ASP A 54 -22.14 -33.86 -12.20
C ASP A 54 -21.69 -32.56 -12.89
N ILE A 55 -22.35 -32.18 -14.00
CA ILE A 55 -22.01 -30.97 -14.76
C ILE A 55 -22.19 -29.73 -13.88
N ALA A 56 -23.28 -29.63 -13.12
CA ALA A 56 -23.54 -28.48 -12.24
C ALA A 56 -22.47 -28.36 -11.14
N LEU A 57 -22.04 -29.49 -10.57
CA LEU A 57 -21.00 -29.52 -9.55
C LEU A 57 -19.65 -29.07 -10.12
N SER A 58 -19.34 -29.45 -11.36
CA SER A 58 -18.12 -29.00 -12.04
C SER A 58 -18.05 -27.48 -12.24
N TYR A 59 -19.20 -26.81 -12.45
CA TYR A 59 -19.27 -25.35 -12.49
C TYR A 59 -19.03 -24.74 -11.11
N ALA A 60 -19.59 -25.31 -10.05
CA ALA A 60 -19.34 -24.87 -8.68
C ALA A 60 -17.84 -24.98 -8.34
N VAL A 61 -17.19 -26.10 -8.68
CA VAL A 61 -15.75 -26.31 -8.49
C VAL A 61 -14.93 -25.30 -9.29
N LYS A 62 -15.29 -25.02 -10.54
CA LYS A 62 -14.62 -24.00 -11.36
C LYS A 62 -14.65 -22.63 -10.68
N TRP A 63 -15.81 -22.20 -10.20
CA TRP A 63 -15.95 -20.91 -9.52
C TRP A 63 -15.22 -20.87 -8.19
N ALA A 64 -15.27 -21.95 -7.40
CA ALA A 64 -14.51 -22.08 -6.16
C ALA A 64 -13.00 -21.99 -6.41
N ALA A 65 -12.49 -22.64 -7.47
CA ALA A 65 -11.08 -22.56 -7.86
C ALA A 65 -10.67 -21.12 -8.27
N LEU A 66 -11.50 -20.44 -9.07
CA LEU A 66 -11.25 -19.05 -9.47
C LEU A 66 -11.23 -18.10 -8.26
N LEU A 67 -12.18 -18.24 -7.33
CA LEU A 67 -12.22 -17.45 -6.11
C LEU A 67 -11.00 -17.72 -5.22
N THR A 68 -10.59 -18.98 -5.09
CA THR A 68 -9.42 -19.38 -4.30
C THR A 68 -8.15 -18.74 -4.86
N VAL A 69 -7.92 -18.88 -6.17
CA VAL A 69 -6.75 -18.30 -6.85
C VAL A 69 -6.76 -16.77 -6.75
N SER A 70 -7.93 -16.14 -6.93
CA SER A 70 -8.09 -14.68 -6.76
C SER A 70 -7.77 -14.25 -5.32
N GLY A 71 -8.30 -14.97 -4.34
CA GLY A 71 -8.10 -14.68 -2.92
C GLY A 71 -6.63 -14.75 -2.53
N ILE A 72 -5.93 -15.80 -2.97
CA ILE A 72 -4.48 -15.95 -2.76
C ILE A 72 -3.72 -14.79 -3.41
N TYR A 73 -4.07 -14.41 -4.64
CA TYR A 73 -3.45 -13.28 -5.34
C TYR A 73 -3.61 -11.96 -4.57
N TYR A 74 -4.83 -11.65 -4.11
CA TYR A 74 -5.11 -10.44 -3.34
C TYR A 74 -4.41 -10.46 -1.98
N TRP A 75 -4.44 -11.60 -1.28
CA TRP A 75 -3.76 -11.78 -0.01
C TRP A 75 -2.26 -11.46 -0.12
N LEU A 76 -1.58 -12.04 -1.11
CA LEU A 76 -0.14 -11.86 -1.31
C LEU A 76 0.24 -10.43 -1.75
N ASN A 77 -0.63 -9.74 -2.50
CA ASN A 77 -0.36 -8.39 -3.01
C ASN A 77 -0.75 -7.28 -2.03
N ILE A 78 -1.87 -7.41 -1.31
CA ILE A 78 -2.38 -6.37 -0.40
C ILE A 78 -1.61 -6.37 0.93
N HIS A 79 -1.31 -7.53 1.52
CA HIS A 79 -0.59 -7.58 2.80
C HIS A 79 0.80 -6.94 2.76
N LYS A 80 1.44 -6.90 1.58
CA LYS A 80 2.78 -6.30 1.41
C LYS A 80 2.78 -4.77 1.41
N ASN A 81 1.64 -4.13 1.15
CA ASN A 81 1.54 -2.67 1.07
C ASN A 81 0.93 -2.04 2.33
N LEU A 82 0.19 -2.80 3.15
CA LEU A 82 -0.38 -2.30 4.40
C LEU A 82 0.66 -1.98 5.49
N GLY A 83 1.84 -2.63 5.47
CA GLY A 83 2.88 -2.44 6.48
C GLY A 83 3.80 -1.21 6.31
N LYS A 84 3.62 -0.38 5.27
CA LYS A 84 4.53 0.75 4.97
C LYS A 84 3.92 2.13 5.16
N SER A 85 2.66 2.22 5.63
CA SER A 85 1.93 3.49 5.77
C SER A 85 1.88 4.05 7.19
N THR A 86 2.78 3.65 8.09
CA THR A 86 2.86 4.23 9.45
C THR A 86 4.30 4.29 9.97
N ALA A 87 5.24 4.95 9.26
CA ALA A 87 6.49 5.41 9.86
C ALA A 87 7.24 6.34 8.90
N LYS A 88 6.73 7.56 8.68
CA LYS A 88 7.56 8.75 8.37
C LYS A 88 6.73 10.04 8.49
N ALA A 89 6.01 10.18 9.61
CA ALA A 89 5.83 11.51 10.20
C ALA A 89 7.02 11.72 11.15
N THR A 90 8.23 11.83 10.60
CA THR A 90 9.38 12.36 11.35
C THR A 90 9.10 13.84 11.51
N VAL A 91 8.33 14.17 12.56
CA VAL A 91 8.40 15.48 13.20
C VAL A 91 9.87 15.63 13.60
N ASN A 92 10.59 16.46 12.85
CA ASN A 92 11.89 16.97 13.27
C ASN A 92 11.68 17.80 14.54
N SER A 93 11.49 17.13 15.67
CA SER A 93 11.75 17.69 16.98
C SER A 93 13.27 17.67 17.13
N GLY A 94 13.93 18.64 16.47
CA GLY A 94 15.31 18.97 16.75
C GLY A 94 15.39 19.34 18.22
N SER A 95 15.96 18.43 19.01
CA SER A 95 16.35 18.67 20.39
C SER A 95 17.54 19.63 20.40
N ASP A 96 17.27 20.91 20.09
CA ASP A 96 18.19 21.98 20.46
C ASP A 96 18.12 22.12 21.98
N LYS A 97 19.16 21.61 22.64
CA LYS A 97 19.41 21.78 24.07
C LYS A 97 19.61 23.27 24.35
N ARG A 98 18.52 24.02 24.51
CA ARG A 98 18.56 25.35 25.13
C ARG A 98 17.82 25.30 26.47
N LYS A 99 18.61 25.53 27.52
CA LYS A 99 18.20 25.67 28.93
C LYS A 99 16.86 26.42 29.06
N PRO A 100 15.93 25.96 29.92
CA PRO A 100 14.75 26.76 30.25
C PRO A 100 15.17 27.97 31.10
N PRO A 101 14.66 29.18 30.83
CA PRO A 101 14.74 30.26 31.79
C PRO A 101 13.77 29.96 32.93
N LYS A 102 14.29 30.13 34.15
CA LYS A 102 13.61 30.03 35.43
C LYS A 102 12.55 31.15 35.54
N GLN A 103 11.28 30.80 35.70
CA GLN A 103 10.22 31.70 36.22
C GLN A 103 9.09 30.81 36.76
N SER A 104 9.11 30.58 38.08
CA SER A 104 8.26 31.25 39.07
C SER A 104 6.81 30.73 39.06
N SER A 105 6.57 29.81 39.99
CA SER A 105 5.33 29.58 40.75
C SER A 105 4.14 30.50 40.46
N GLY A 106 3.05 29.88 40.01
CA GLY A 106 1.71 30.44 39.95
C GLY A 106 0.73 29.33 39.60
N ASP A 107 -0.15 29.03 40.56
CA ASP A 107 -1.20 28.02 40.56
C ASP A 107 -2.05 28.00 39.26
N GLY A 108 -2.39 26.81 38.74
CA GLY A 108 -3.18 26.66 37.50
C GLY A 108 -2.67 25.66 36.44
N SER A 109 -1.58 24.93 36.71
CA SER A 109 -0.82 24.14 35.72
C SER A 109 -1.47 22.83 35.20
N ARG A 110 -2.77 22.58 35.42
CA ARG A 110 -3.46 21.40 34.83
C ARG A 110 -4.40 21.72 33.68
N ALA A 111 -4.88 22.95 33.55
CA ALA A 111 -5.77 23.36 32.45
C ALA A 111 -5.01 23.74 31.17
N ILE A 112 -3.77 24.24 31.30
CA ILE A 112 -2.96 24.76 30.18
C ILE A 112 -2.35 23.63 29.34
N ALA A 113 -2.18 22.43 29.89
CA ALA A 113 -1.67 21.27 29.14
C ALA A 113 -2.64 20.74 28.07
N ARG A 114 -3.93 21.15 28.09
CA ARG A 114 -4.94 20.75 27.10
C ARG A 114 -5.25 21.82 26.06
N ASP A 115 -4.68 23.02 26.17
CA ASP A 115 -4.95 24.10 25.23
C ASP A 115 -3.86 24.16 24.15
N PRO A 116 -4.13 23.71 22.90
CA PRO A 116 -3.15 23.75 21.82
C PRO A 116 -2.71 25.17 21.43
N PHE A 117 -3.35 26.22 21.98
CA PHE A 117 -3.04 27.62 21.69
C PHE A 117 -2.41 28.37 22.89
N ALA A 118 -2.12 27.70 24.00
CA ALA A 118 -1.54 28.32 25.19
C ALA A 118 -0.24 29.09 24.90
N GLU A 119 0.58 28.54 24.01
CA GLU A 119 1.87 29.12 23.64
C GLU A 119 1.73 30.36 22.75
N ILE A 120 0.65 30.45 21.95
CA ILE A 120 0.37 31.60 21.09
C ILE A 120 -0.13 32.79 21.94
N ARG A 121 -0.98 32.53 22.95
CA ARG A 121 -1.55 33.58 23.80
C ARG A 121 -0.53 34.27 24.70
N ARG A 122 0.60 33.63 24.98
CA ARG A 122 1.68 34.21 25.80
C ARG A 122 2.62 35.11 25.02
N LYS A 123 2.48 35.21 23.70
CA LYS A 123 3.34 36.05 22.85
C LYS A 123 2.72 37.42 22.68
N ASP A 124 3.48 38.45 23.03
CA ASP A 124 3.09 39.87 22.86
C ASP A 124 2.96 40.26 21.38
N LYS A 125 3.80 39.68 20.51
CA LYS A 125 3.71 39.86 19.05
C LYS A 125 3.94 38.54 18.32
N LEU A 126 3.05 38.23 17.38
CA LEU A 126 3.15 37.04 16.53
C LEU A 126 3.97 37.39 15.29
N SER A 127 5.25 37.01 15.28
CA SER A 127 6.09 37.15 14.09
C SER A 127 5.79 36.03 13.10
N SER A 128 5.50 36.39 11.85
CA SER A 128 5.34 35.42 10.77
C SER A 128 6.67 34.72 10.46
N LYS A 129 6.61 33.47 9.97
CA LYS A 129 7.81 32.74 9.51
C LYS A 129 8.59 33.51 8.44
N ALA A 130 7.91 34.30 7.62
CA ALA A 130 8.54 35.13 6.60
C ALA A 130 9.39 36.26 7.23
N GLU A 131 8.89 36.91 8.28
CA GLU A 131 9.62 37.95 9.00
C GLU A 131 10.85 37.39 9.74
N GLN A 132 10.79 36.13 10.16
CA GLN A 132 11.89 35.46 10.85
C GLN A 132 13.06 35.15 9.92
N ILE A 133 12.80 34.93 8.62
CA ILE A 133 13.83 34.74 7.59
C ILE A 133 14.50 36.07 7.24
N LEU A 134 13.72 37.17 7.23
CA LEU A 134 14.20 38.50 6.84
C LEU A 134 15.11 39.17 7.89
N LYS A 135 15.07 38.70 9.15
CA LYS A 135 15.91 39.20 10.26
C LYS A 135 17.22 38.41 10.45
N LYS A 136 17.52 37.44 9.60
CA LYS A 136 18.75 36.64 9.63
C LYS A 136 19.73 37.13 8.58
#